data_AF-A0A131XAW5-F1
#
_entry.id   AF-A0A131XAW5-F1
#
_cell.length_a   1.000
_cell.length_b   1.000
_cell.length_c   1.000
_cell.angle_alpha   90.00
_cell.angle_beta   90.00
_cell.angle_gamma   90.00
#
_symmetry.space_group_name_H-M   'P 1'
#
loop_
_entity.id
_entity.type
_entity.pdbx_description
1 polymer ?
#
loop_
_entity_poly.entity_id
_entity_poly.type
_entity_poly.pdbx_seq_one_letter_code
_entity_poly.pdbx_strand_id
1 'polypeptide(L)'
;DVLDAESRHSRTSLELLERLRTEDRLTARGDGVLGIECHEFIPLAKSSGASLYLTRDVVAALERKERYDFDWAYYVVDRSQAEHFRRLALVLEQLGVEWSDRVQHVTFGRIRGVSSRKGVGEGMLLDDLLNEAVQRARHSMDQAPTTKVQDEVAAQLVAERLGLAAVVVNFLRGRRNRDITFDWTQALHAAGDSGVSLQYAHARLCSLEEKAGLSVEAEASVDLLQEPCALALAVQIARFEEVVCSAVDQLEPCIVVQYLFALSHSIGRAAKELPVKNQRLPVAQARLLLFHAARVTLAQGMRLLGIE
;
A
#
# COMPACT_ATOMS: atom_id res chain seq x y z
N ASP A 1 -6.73 9.00 -11.55
CA ASP A 1 -7.21 10.14 -12.36
C ASP A 1 -7.30 9.86 -13.86
N VAL A 2 -6.31 9.21 -14.48
CA VAL A 2 -6.31 9.00 -15.94
C VAL A 2 -5.95 7.56 -16.27
N LEU A 3 -6.66 6.95 -17.22
CA LEU A 3 -6.21 5.74 -17.90
C LEU A 3 -5.38 6.16 -19.12
N ASP A 4 -4.09 5.86 -19.06
CA ASP A 4 -3.12 6.13 -20.11
C ASP A 4 -2.48 4.83 -20.58
N ALA A 5 -2.20 4.73 -21.88
CA ALA A 5 -1.75 3.50 -22.51
C ALA A 5 -0.62 3.76 -23.50
N GLU A 6 0.30 2.81 -23.63
CA GLU A 6 1.45 2.90 -24.53
C GLU A 6 1.09 3.24 -25.98
N SER A 7 -0.10 2.81 -26.44
CA SER A 7 -0.55 3.05 -27.81
C SER A 7 -0.63 4.54 -28.14
N ARG A 8 -0.92 5.41 -27.16
CA ARG A 8 -0.98 6.86 -27.33
C ARG A 8 0.37 7.50 -27.66
N HIS A 9 1.45 6.87 -27.24
CA HIS A 9 2.82 7.38 -27.37
C HIS A 9 3.50 6.95 -28.68
N SER A 10 2.83 6.11 -29.49
CA SER A 10 3.45 5.46 -30.66
C SER A 10 3.92 6.43 -31.74
N ARG A 11 3.12 7.47 -32.03
CA ARG A 11 3.45 8.48 -33.04
C ARG A 11 4.59 9.38 -32.57
N THR A 12 4.45 9.96 -31.38
CA THR A 12 5.46 10.83 -30.77
C THR A 12 6.81 10.09 -30.58
N SER A 13 6.78 8.77 -30.38
CA SER A 13 8.00 7.93 -30.36
C SER A 13 8.78 7.95 -31.67
N LEU A 14 8.10 7.97 -32.82
CA LEU A 14 8.75 8.08 -34.11
C LEU A 14 9.32 9.49 -34.32
N GLU A 15 8.60 10.52 -33.87
CA GLU A 15 9.06 11.92 -33.93
C GLU A 15 10.32 12.13 -33.06
N LEU A 16 10.40 11.51 -31.88
CA LEU A 16 11.61 11.49 -31.05
C LEU A 16 12.79 10.81 -31.77
N LEU A 17 12.56 9.67 -32.42
CA LEU A 17 13.61 8.95 -33.16
C LEU A 17 14.15 9.78 -34.33
N GLU A 18 13.27 10.44 -35.08
CA GLU A 18 13.69 11.34 -36.17
C GLU A 18 14.45 12.54 -35.62
N ARG A 19 14.02 13.13 -34.49
CA ARG A 19 14.79 14.21 -33.83
C ARG A 19 16.20 13.75 -33.46
N LEU A 20 16.33 12.62 -32.78
CA LEU A 20 17.63 12.06 -32.40
C LEU A 20 18.53 11.77 -33.61
N ARG A 21 17.92 11.39 -34.75
CA ARG A 21 18.62 11.20 -36.01
C ARG A 21 19.13 12.52 -36.59
N THR A 22 18.31 13.57 -36.59
CA THR A 22 18.71 14.90 -37.08
C THR A 22 19.76 15.57 -36.19
N GLU A 23 19.84 15.18 -34.93
CA GLU A 23 20.86 15.64 -33.97
C GLU A 23 22.16 14.81 -34.02
N ASP A 24 22.29 13.83 -34.94
CA ASP A 24 23.41 12.89 -35.02
C ASP A 24 23.65 12.06 -33.73
N ARG A 25 22.59 11.82 -32.96
CA ARG A 25 22.64 11.07 -31.69
C ARG A 25 22.16 9.64 -31.79
N LEU A 26 21.45 9.29 -32.88
CA LEU A 26 20.94 7.95 -33.14
C LEU A 26 21.95 7.13 -33.95
N THR A 27 22.51 6.09 -33.34
CA THR A 27 23.52 5.20 -33.96
C THR A 27 22.93 3.83 -34.27
N ALA A 28 23.51 3.15 -35.25
CA ALA A 28 23.16 1.77 -35.60
C ALA A 28 24.22 0.80 -35.06
N ARG A 29 23.79 -0.23 -34.33
CA ARG A 29 24.63 -1.36 -33.95
C ARG A 29 24.79 -2.33 -35.13
N GLY A 30 25.82 -3.19 -35.12
CA GLY A 30 26.14 -4.10 -36.24
C GLY A 30 25.01 -5.05 -36.70
N ASP A 31 23.94 -5.20 -35.92
CA ASP A 31 22.71 -5.94 -36.27
C ASP A 31 21.58 -5.05 -36.84
N GLY A 32 21.86 -3.76 -37.06
CA GLY A 32 20.93 -2.76 -37.58
C GLY A 32 19.99 -2.16 -36.54
N VAL A 33 20.06 -2.57 -35.27
CA VAL A 33 19.26 -1.95 -34.19
C VAL A 33 19.72 -0.51 -33.98
N LEU A 34 18.77 0.40 -33.83
CA LEU A 34 19.02 1.83 -33.64
C LEU A 34 18.94 2.19 -32.16
N GLY A 35 19.85 3.03 -31.69
CA GLY A 35 19.95 3.40 -30.28
C GLY A 35 20.81 4.63 -30.05
N ILE A 36 21.08 4.93 -28.79
CA ILE A 36 22.01 5.98 -28.38
C ILE A 36 23.20 5.37 -27.63
N GLU A 37 24.37 5.99 -27.73
CA GLU A 37 25.56 5.60 -26.99
C GLU A 37 25.69 6.46 -25.73
N CYS A 38 25.51 5.86 -24.54
CA CYS A 38 25.58 6.56 -23.26
C CYS A 38 26.09 5.63 -22.17
N HIS A 39 27.41 5.59 -21.98
CA HIS A 39 28.14 4.57 -21.18
C HIS A 39 27.98 3.12 -21.72
N GLU A 40 26.81 2.79 -22.27
CA GLU A 40 26.45 1.58 -23.01
C GLU A 40 25.60 1.95 -24.23
N PHE A 41 25.46 1.03 -25.18
CA PHE A 41 24.48 1.13 -26.26
C PHE A 41 23.07 0.84 -25.75
N ILE A 42 22.18 1.83 -25.82
CA ILE A 42 20.78 1.72 -25.39
C ILE A 42 19.87 1.63 -26.63
N PRO A 43 19.22 0.48 -26.89
CA PRO A 43 18.38 0.31 -28.07
C PRO A 43 17.05 1.07 -27.94
N LEU A 44 16.68 1.83 -28.96
CA LEU A 44 15.45 2.62 -29.02
C LEU A 44 14.53 2.23 -30.20
N ALA A 45 15.07 1.66 -31.27
CA ALA A 45 14.28 1.19 -32.39
C ALA A 45 14.87 -0.06 -33.05
N LYS A 46 13.99 -0.87 -33.64
CA LYS A 46 14.39 -2.00 -34.50
C LYS A 46 15.06 -1.48 -35.77
N SER A 47 15.75 -2.35 -36.49
CA SER A 47 16.31 -2.06 -37.83
C SER A 47 15.26 -1.60 -38.84
N SER A 48 14.00 -1.98 -38.65
CA SER A 48 12.86 -1.51 -39.45
C SER A 48 12.41 -0.08 -39.13
N GLY A 49 13.02 0.60 -38.15
CA GLY A 49 12.59 1.91 -37.65
C GLY A 49 11.44 1.88 -36.64
N ALA A 50 10.92 0.70 -36.28
CA ALA A 50 9.83 0.59 -35.31
C ALA A 50 10.33 0.85 -33.87
N SER A 51 9.62 1.72 -33.14
CA SER A 51 9.97 2.08 -31.75
C SER A 51 9.84 0.90 -30.77
N LEU A 52 10.79 0.83 -29.83
CA LEU A 52 10.77 -0.13 -28.71
C LEU A 52 9.99 0.44 -27.51
N TYR A 53 9.67 -0.41 -26.54
CA TYR A 53 8.97 -0.02 -25.31
C TYR A 53 9.69 1.11 -24.57
N LEU A 54 11.01 1.03 -24.47
CA LEU A 54 11.83 2.07 -23.83
C LEU A 54 11.60 3.46 -24.45
N THR A 55 11.54 3.55 -25.78
CA THR A 55 11.29 4.81 -26.50
C THR A 55 9.90 5.37 -26.20
N ARG A 56 8.89 4.49 -26.08
CA ARG A 56 7.53 4.89 -25.70
C ARG A 56 7.48 5.41 -24.26
N ASP A 57 8.21 4.78 -23.35
CA ASP A 57 8.29 5.24 -21.96
C ASP A 57 9.05 6.56 -21.81
N VAL A 58 10.10 6.78 -22.62
CA VAL A 58 10.81 8.08 -22.68
C VAL A 58 9.84 9.18 -23.10
N VAL A 59 9.11 8.96 -24.20
CA VAL A 59 8.09 9.90 -24.67
C VAL A 59 7.01 10.12 -23.62
N ALA A 60 6.49 9.05 -23.02
CA ALA A 60 5.45 9.16 -22.01
C ALA A 60 5.93 9.98 -20.79
N ALA A 61 7.20 9.84 -20.38
CA ALA A 61 7.78 10.65 -19.31
C ALA A 61 7.86 12.14 -19.69
N LEU A 62 8.31 12.45 -20.91
CA LEU A 62 8.37 13.83 -21.43
C LEU A 62 6.98 14.46 -21.50
N GLU A 63 5.99 13.77 -22.09
CA GLU A 63 4.62 14.26 -22.21
C GLU A 63 3.96 14.44 -20.84
N ARG A 64 4.23 13.55 -19.88
CA ARG A 64 3.75 13.69 -18.49
C ARG A 64 4.38 14.91 -17.81
N LYS A 65 5.66 15.18 -18.05
CA LYS A 65 6.30 16.38 -17.50
C LYS A 65 5.69 17.63 -18.08
N GLU A 66 5.48 17.69 -19.39
CA GLU A 66 4.83 18.84 -20.03
C GLU A 66 3.41 19.05 -19.52
N ARG A 67 2.64 17.96 -19.37
CA ARG A 67 1.23 18.03 -19.00
C ARG A 67 0.99 18.35 -17.53
N TYR A 68 1.79 17.80 -16.63
CA TYR A 68 1.55 17.85 -15.19
C TYR A 68 2.59 18.64 -14.41
N ASP A 69 3.71 18.99 -15.05
CA ASP A 69 4.87 19.63 -14.42
C ASP A 69 5.27 18.97 -13.09
N PHE A 70 5.31 17.63 -13.06
CA PHE A 70 5.49 16.88 -11.81
C PHE A 70 6.83 17.22 -11.11
N ASP A 71 6.79 17.17 -9.78
CA ASP A 71 8.00 17.16 -8.94
C ASP A 71 8.64 15.78 -8.89
N TRP A 72 7.83 14.71 -8.78
CA TRP A 72 8.28 13.32 -8.76
C TRP A 72 7.40 12.43 -9.64
N ALA A 73 8.00 11.44 -10.28
CA ALA A 73 7.29 10.40 -11.02
C ALA A 73 7.69 9.02 -10.50
N TYR A 74 6.79 8.36 -9.76
CA TYR A 74 7.01 7.02 -9.22
C TYR A 74 6.43 5.95 -10.15
N TYR A 75 7.30 5.09 -10.66
CA TYR A 75 6.93 3.92 -11.47
C TYR A 75 6.92 2.68 -10.57
N VAL A 76 5.73 2.23 -10.17
CA VAL A 76 5.56 1.03 -9.33
C VAL A 76 5.54 -0.22 -10.22
N VAL A 77 6.70 -0.87 -10.40
CA VAL A 77 6.88 -1.98 -11.37
C VAL A 77 7.76 -3.10 -10.79
N ASP A 78 7.51 -4.35 -11.17
CA ASP A 78 8.27 -5.53 -10.74
C ASP A 78 9.79 -5.33 -10.90
N ARG A 79 10.54 -5.79 -9.90
CA ARG A 79 12.00 -5.60 -9.84
C ARG A 79 12.78 -6.18 -11.03
N SER A 80 12.23 -7.13 -11.79
CA SER A 80 12.88 -7.63 -12.99
C SER A 80 13.00 -6.60 -14.12
N GLN A 81 12.27 -5.49 -14.04
CA GLN A 81 12.36 -4.36 -14.97
C GLN A 81 13.39 -3.29 -14.53
N ALA A 82 14.19 -3.54 -13.49
CA ALA A 82 15.16 -2.56 -12.97
C ALA A 82 16.11 -2.01 -14.05
N GLU A 83 16.57 -2.88 -14.94
CA GLU A 83 17.45 -2.50 -16.03
C GLU A 83 16.76 -1.61 -17.07
N HIS A 84 15.47 -1.83 -17.34
CA HIS A 84 14.67 -1.00 -18.23
C HIS A 84 14.55 0.43 -17.68
N PHE A 85 14.21 0.58 -16.40
CA PHE A 85 14.07 1.88 -15.76
C PHE A 85 15.42 2.60 -15.56
N ARG A 86 16.51 1.85 -15.34
CA ARG A 86 17.87 2.43 -15.34
C ARG A 86 18.19 3.05 -16.71
N ARG A 87 17.89 2.34 -17.80
CA ARG A 87 18.07 2.85 -19.17
C ARG A 87 17.13 4.00 -19.49
N LEU A 88 15.90 3.99 -18.99
CA LEU A 88 14.97 5.11 -19.12
C LEU A 88 15.57 6.40 -18.54
N ALA A 89 16.08 6.34 -17.31
CA ALA A 89 16.72 7.48 -16.66
C ALA A 89 17.95 7.97 -17.45
N LEU A 90 18.80 7.07 -17.94
CA LEU A 90 19.96 7.43 -18.78
C LEU A 90 19.54 8.11 -20.09
N VAL A 91 18.52 7.62 -20.77
CA VAL A 91 18.03 8.26 -22.00
C VAL A 91 17.48 9.65 -21.71
N LEU A 92 16.72 9.83 -20.63
CA LEU A 92 16.23 11.14 -20.20
C LEU A 92 17.39 12.10 -19.86
N GLU A 93 18.39 11.65 -19.12
CA GLU A 93 19.60 12.43 -18.82
C GLU A 93 20.32 12.86 -20.11
N GLN A 94 20.49 11.94 -21.06
CA GLN A 94 21.08 12.28 -22.36
C GLN A 94 20.26 13.32 -23.11
N LEU A 95 18.94 13.29 -23.03
CA LEU A 95 18.06 14.32 -23.61
C LEU A 95 18.21 15.69 -22.94
N GLY A 96 19.02 15.81 -21.88
CA GLY A 96 19.32 17.06 -21.20
C GLY A 96 18.22 17.52 -20.26
N VAL A 97 17.35 16.60 -19.79
CA VAL A 97 16.32 16.97 -18.83
C VAL A 97 16.85 16.94 -17.40
N GLU A 98 16.66 18.03 -16.66
CA GLU A 98 17.19 18.20 -15.28
C GLU A 98 16.43 17.39 -14.22
N TRP A 99 15.31 16.75 -14.58
CA TRP A 99 14.43 16.01 -13.68
C TRP A 99 14.51 14.49 -13.86
N SER A 100 15.49 13.99 -14.62
CA SER A 100 15.66 12.55 -14.85
C SER A 100 15.84 11.75 -13.55
N ASP A 101 16.46 12.35 -12.53
CA ASP A 101 16.64 11.80 -11.18
C ASP A 101 15.33 11.74 -10.37
N ARG A 102 14.30 12.47 -10.79
CA ARG A 102 12.96 12.47 -10.15
C ARG A 102 12.02 11.41 -10.73
N VAL A 103 12.48 10.66 -11.74
CA VAL A 103 11.82 9.46 -12.26
C VAL A 103 12.32 8.24 -11.48
N GLN A 104 11.50 7.77 -10.55
CA GLN A 104 11.88 6.75 -9.58
C GLN A 104 11.21 5.41 -9.86
N HIS A 105 12.01 4.35 -9.96
CA HIS A 105 11.50 2.98 -10.05
C HIS A 105 11.23 2.42 -8.65
N VAL A 106 9.95 2.40 -8.28
CA VAL A 106 9.49 1.78 -7.04
C VAL A 106 9.29 0.29 -7.29
N THR A 107 10.34 -0.46 -6.99
CA THR A 107 10.40 -1.91 -7.22
C THR A 107 9.50 -2.69 -6.26
N PHE A 108 9.00 -3.83 -6.72
CA PHE A 108 8.37 -4.85 -5.86
C PHE A 108 8.73 -6.28 -6.29
N GLY A 109 8.63 -7.22 -5.36
CA GLY A 109 8.88 -8.65 -5.55
C GLY A 109 7.66 -9.44 -6.02
N ARG A 110 7.86 -10.71 -6.38
CA ARG A 110 6.79 -11.55 -6.92
C ARG A 110 5.99 -12.23 -5.81
N ILE A 111 4.71 -12.43 -6.08
CA ILE A 111 3.83 -13.22 -5.25
C ILE A 111 3.98 -14.69 -5.62
N ARG A 112 4.15 -15.54 -4.61
CA ARG A 112 4.24 -17.00 -4.66
C ARG A 112 3.14 -17.60 -3.78
N GLY A 113 2.83 -18.88 -3.99
CA GLY A 113 1.86 -19.61 -3.15
C GLY A 113 0.39 -19.31 -3.47
N VAL A 114 0.11 -18.45 -4.44
CA VAL A 114 -1.23 -18.17 -4.95
C VAL A 114 -1.52 -19.12 -6.12
N SER A 115 -2.09 -20.29 -5.81
CA SER A 115 -2.49 -21.31 -6.79
C SER A 115 -3.99 -21.46 -6.79
N SER A 116 -4.60 -21.56 -7.97
CA SER A 116 -6.03 -21.91 -8.03
C SER A 116 -6.26 -23.33 -7.50
N ARG A 117 -7.47 -23.61 -6.99
CA ARG A 117 -7.92 -24.97 -6.66
C ARG A 117 -7.94 -25.91 -7.89
N LYS A 118 -7.78 -25.38 -9.10
CA LYS A 118 -7.85 -26.12 -10.38
C LYS A 118 -6.50 -26.67 -10.87
N GLY A 119 -5.38 -26.35 -10.21
CA GLY A 119 -4.11 -26.99 -10.54
C GLY A 119 -2.88 -26.26 -10.03
N VAL A 120 -1.82 -27.03 -9.79
CA VAL A 120 -0.47 -26.53 -9.52
C VAL A 120 0.13 -26.02 -10.82
N GLY A 121 0.29 -24.69 -10.96
CA GLY A 121 1.01 -24.07 -12.09
C GLY A 121 0.24 -22.97 -12.84
N GLU A 122 -1.08 -22.90 -12.69
CA GLU A 122 -1.88 -21.77 -13.18
C GLU A 122 -2.07 -20.76 -12.03
N GLY A 123 -1.55 -19.55 -12.21
CA GLY A 123 -1.73 -18.47 -11.24
C GLY A 123 -3.22 -18.21 -10.98
N MET A 124 -3.57 -17.85 -9.74
CA MET A 124 -4.93 -17.44 -9.41
C MET A 124 -5.21 -16.05 -9.98
N LEU A 125 -6.39 -15.84 -10.57
CA LEU A 125 -6.87 -14.51 -10.92
C LEU A 125 -7.08 -13.68 -9.64
N LEU A 126 -6.92 -12.36 -9.74
CA LEU A 126 -7.15 -11.46 -8.60
C LEU A 126 -8.61 -11.56 -8.10
N ASP A 127 -9.58 -11.62 -9.02
CA ASP A 127 -10.99 -11.76 -8.66
C ASP A 127 -11.24 -13.06 -7.89
N ASP A 128 -10.62 -14.17 -8.32
CA ASP A 128 -10.73 -15.46 -7.61
C ASP A 128 -10.09 -15.37 -6.21
N LEU A 129 -8.92 -14.73 -6.09
CA LEU A 129 -8.25 -14.52 -4.81
C LEU A 129 -9.14 -13.73 -3.84
N LEU A 130 -9.71 -12.61 -4.31
CA LEU A 130 -10.58 -11.78 -3.48
C LEU A 130 -11.86 -12.52 -3.11
N ASN A 131 -12.50 -13.22 -4.05
CA ASN A 131 -13.68 -14.03 -3.79
C ASN A 131 -13.40 -15.13 -2.76
N GLU A 132 -12.24 -15.79 -2.83
CA GLU A 132 -11.85 -16.79 -1.84
C GLU A 132 -11.59 -16.16 -0.46
N ALA A 133 -10.98 -14.97 -0.40
CA ALA A 133 -10.79 -14.24 0.84
C ALA A 133 -12.13 -13.89 1.52
N VAL A 134 -13.10 -13.41 0.74
CA VAL A 134 -14.47 -13.09 1.20
C VAL A 134 -15.17 -14.34 1.72
N GLN A 135 -15.13 -15.45 0.98
CA GLN A 135 -15.76 -16.71 1.39
C GLN A 135 -15.19 -17.24 2.71
N ARG A 136 -13.86 -17.21 2.86
CA ARG A 136 -13.20 -17.66 4.08
C ARG A 136 -13.48 -16.73 5.26
N ALA A 137 -13.50 -15.41 5.03
CA ALA A 137 -13.90 -14.44 6.05
C ALA A 137 -15.34 -14.66 6.51
N ARG A 138 -16.27 -14.88 5.58
CA ARG A 138 -17.67 -15.19 5.89
C ARG A 138 -17.79 -16.45 6.74
N HIS A 139 -17.13 -17.52 6.33
CA HIS A 139 -17.11 -18.77 7.10
C HIS A 139 -16.59 -18.58 8.52
N SER A 140 -15.51 -17.80 8.69
CA SER A 140 -14.97 -17.48 10.01
C SER A 140 -15.95 -16.66 10.85
N MET A 141 -16.73 -15.77 10.25
CA MET A 141 -17.77 -14.99 10.94
C MET A 141 -18.91 -15.89 11.42
N ASP A 142 -19.37 -16.81 10.57
CA ASP A 142 -20.48 -17.72 10.90
C ASP A 142 -20.12 -18.68 12.06
N GLN A 143 -18.85 -19.04 12.19
CA GLN A 143 -18.36 -19.88 13.28
C GLN A 143 -18.04 -19.12 14.58
N ALA A 144 -17.88 -17.80 14.51
CA ALA A 144 -17.47 -17.00 15.67
C ALA A 144 -18.67 -16.70 16.58
N PRO A 145 -18.64 -17.07 17.87
CA PRO A 145 -19.76 -16.86 18.80
C PRO A 145 -20.02 -15.38 19.10
N THR A 146 -19.09 -14.50 18.74
CA THR A 146 -19.16 -13.05 18.97
C THR A 146 -19.71 -12.28 17.78
N THR A 147 -20.00 -12.94 16.66
CA THR A 147 -20.59 -12.29 15.49
C THR A 147 -22.03 -11.87 15.82
N LYS A 148 -22.33 -10.59 15.61
CA LYS A 148 -23.64 -9.98 15.93
C LYS A 148 -24.43 -9.55 14.71
N VAL A 149 -23.83 -9.64 13.53
CA VAL A 149 -24.47 -9.22 12.30
C VAL A 149 -25.45 -10.32 11.89
N GLN A 150 -26.74 -10.00 11.89
CA GLN A 150 -27.82 -10.93 11.54
C GLN A 150 -28.39 -10.68 10.15
N ASP A 151 -28.23 -9.46 9.64
CA ASP A 151 -28.63 -9.10 8.28
C ASP A 151 -27.61 -9.64 7.27
N GLU A 152 -28.09 -10.37 6.27
CA GLU A 152 -27.25 -11.02 5.28
C GLU A 152 -26.46 -10.03 4.42
N VAL A 153 -27.07 -8.89 4.08
CA VAL A 153 -26.41 -7.84 3.27
C VAL A 153 -25.26 -7.22 4.07
N ALA A 154 -25.50 -6.88 5.33
CA ALA A 154 -24.47 -6.36 6.23
C ALA A 154 -23.37 -7.41 6.50
N ALA A 155 -23.73 -8.68 6.68
CA ALA A 155 -22.76 -9.75 6.94
C ALA A 155 -21.85 -9.97 5.73
N GLN A 156 -22.40 -9.89 4.51
CA GLN A 156 -21.64 -9.96 3.28
C GLN A 156 -20.66 -8.79 3.13
N LEU A 157 -21.11 -7.55 3.38
CA LEU A 157 -20.24 -6.37 3.34
C LEU A 157 -19.09 -6.45 4.36
N VAL A 158 -19.36 -6.97 5.56
CA VAL A 158 -18.31 -7.17 6.58
C VAL A 158 -17.32 -8.25 6.12
N ALA A 159 -17.79 -9.35 5.53
CA ALA A 159 -16.92 -10.38 4.98
C ALA A 159 -16.01 -9.85 3.86
N GLU A 160 -16.54 -8.99 2.99
CA GLU A 160 -15.77 -8.31 1.95
C GLU A 160 -14.65 -7.44 2.52
N ARG A 161 -14.97 -6.61 3.53
CA ARG A 161 -13.98 -5.76 4.22
C ARG A 161 -12.92 -6.59 4.94
N LEU A 162 -13.30 -7.66 5.62
CA LEU A 162 -12.37 -8.54 6.31
C LEU A 162 -11.47 -9.29 5.32
N GLY A 163 -12.02 -9.80 4.22
CA GLY A 163 -11.28 -10.46 3.15
C GLY A 163 -10.27 -9.53 2.49
N LEU A 164 -10.69 -8.31 2.16
CA LEU A 164 -9.81 -7.30 1.58
C LEU A 164 -8.69 -6.91 2.56
N ALA A 165 -9.02 -6.63 3.82
CA ALA A 165 -8.03 -6.31 4.85
C ALA A 165 -7.00 -7.44 5.01
N ALA A 166 -7.45 -8.70 5.01
CA ALA A 166 -6.59 -9.87 5.08
C ALA A 166 -5.57 -9.91 3.93
N VAL A 167 -6.02 -9.70 2.70
CA VAL A 167 -5.18 -9.71 1.49
C VAL A 167 -4.20 -8.54 1.48
N VAL A 168 -4.71 -7.32 1.68
CA VAL A 168 -3.92 -6.08 1.63
C VAL A 168 -2.82 -6.11 2.70
N VAL A 169 -3.16 -6.41 3.95
CA VAL A 169 -2.16 -6.46 5.02
C VAL A 169 -1.13 -7.56 4.77
N ASN A 170 -1.54 -8.71 4.22
CA ASN A 170 -0.59 -9.78 3.91
C ASN A 170 0.43 -9.36 2.84
N PHE A 171 0.00 -8.62 1.81
CA PHE A 171 0.91 -8.10 0.78
C PHE A 171 1.77 -6.93 1.26
N LEU A 172 1.26 -6.10 2.17
CA LEU A 172 1.97 -4.89 2.61
C LEU A 172 2.81 -5.09 3.88
N ARG A 173 2.71 -6.23 4.59
CA ARG A 173 3.45 -6.44 5.86
C ARG A 173 4.96 -6.56 5.73
N GLY A 174 5.47 -6.90 4.54
CA GLY A 174 6.88 -7.10 4.25
C GLY A 174 7.46 -5.98 3.37
N ARG A 175 8.78 -5.86 3.34
CA ARG A 175 9.46 -4.91 2.43
C ARG A 175 9.07 -5.24 0.99
N ARG A 176 8.67 -4.23 0.22
CA ARG A 176 8.16 -4.38 -1.15
C ARG A 176 9.04 -5.23 -2.06
N ASN A 177 10.36 -5.16 -1.89
CA ASN A 177 11.33 -5.84 -2.75
C ASN A 177 11.48 -7.34 -2.52
N ARG A 178 10.88 -7.87 -1.45
CA ARG A 178 10.93 -9.31 -1.15
C ARG A 178 9.80 -10.03 -1.88
N ASP A 179 10.06 -11.28 -2.25
CA ASP A 179 8.98 -12.16 -2.70
C ASP A 179 8.07 -12.48 -1.52
N ILE A 180 6.77 -12.57 -1.80
CA ILE A 180 5.74 -12.84 -0.81
C ILE A 180 5.21 -14.24 -1.04
N THR A 181 5.20 -15.07 -0.01
CA THR A 181 4.48 -16.35 -0.04
C THR A 181 3.15 -16.14 0.66
N PHE A 182 2.06 -16.20 -0.11
CA PHE A 182 0.73 -16.01 0.44
C PHE A 182 0.26 -17.24 1.21
N ASP A 183 -0.20 -17.04 2.44
CA ASP A 183 -0.71 -18.08 3.32
C ASP A 183 -2.08 -17.66 3.87
N TRP A 184 -3.12 -18.42 3.52
CA TRP A 184 -4.49 -18.16 3.95
C TRP A 184 -4.68 -18.22 5.47
N THR A 185 -3.98 -19.15 6.12
CA THR A 185 -4.05 -19.34 7.57
C THR A 185 -3.53 -18.09 8.26
N GLN A 186 -2.40 -17.56 7.79
CA GLN A 186 -1.81 -16.34 8.35
C GLN A 186 -2.63 -15.09 8.01
N ALA A 187 -3.11 -14.97 6.77
CA ALA A 187 -3.85 -13.80 6.30
C ALA A 187 -5.16 -13.57 7.06
N LEU A 188 -5.85 -14.65 7.45
CA LEU A 188 -7.16 -14.61 8.11
C LEU A 188 -7.09 -14.89 9.62
N HIS A 189 -5.89 -14.96 10.20
CA HIS A 189 -5.73 -15.28 11.61
C HIS A 189 -6.22 -14.13 12.52
N ALA A 190 -7.40 -14.29 13.13
CA ALA A 190 -8.01 -13.26 13.97
C ALA A 190 -7.22 -12.92 15.24
N ALA A 191 -6.40 -13.85 15.75
CA ALA A 191 -5.68 -13.71 17.01
C ALA A 191 -4.20 -13.28 16.86
N GLY A 192 -3.73 -12.97 15.64
CA GLY A 192 -2.35 -12.55 15.39
C GLY A 192 -2.26 -11.35 14.47
N ASP A 193 -1.07 -11.08 13.94
CA ASP A 193 -0.80 -9.94 13.05
C ASP A 193 -1.37 -10.17 11.64
N SER A 194 -2.63 -9.75 11.46
CA SER A 194 -3.41 -9.86 10.23
C SER A 194 -4.31 -8.63 10.02
N GLY A 195 -4.84 -8.43 8.82
CA GLY A 195 -5.82 -7.37 8.58
C GLY A 195 -7.13 -7.58 9.33
N VAL A 196 -7.51 -8.84 9.57
CA VAL A 196 -8.69 -9.20 10.37
C VAL A 196 -8.53 -8.74 11.81
N SER A 197 -7.35 -8.89 12.41
CA SER A 197 -7.14 -8.48 13.80
C SER A 197 -7.13 -6.95 13.98
N LEU A 198 -6.64 -6.20 12.98
CA LEU A 198 -6.73 -4.74 12.97
C LEU A 198 -8.19 -4.26 12.90
N GLN A 199 -8.99 -4.85 12.01
CA GLN A 199 -10.42 -4.59 11.89
C GLN A 199 -11.17 -4.92 13.19
N TYR A 200 -10.82 -6.05 13.81
CA TYR A 200 -11.41 -6.45 15.09
C TYR A 200 -11.03 -5.49 16.22
N ALA A 201 -9.78 -5.03 16.28
CA ALA A 201 -9.35 -4.04 17.26
C ALA A 201 -10.13 -2.71 17.11
N HIS A 202 -10.32 -2.25 15.87
CA HIS A 202 -11.13 -1.06 15.57
C HIS A 202 -12.59 -1.26 16.00
N ALA A 203 -13.23 -2.39 15.62
CA ALA A 203 -14.61 -2.70 15.99
C ALA A 203 -14.82 -2.79 17.52
N ARG A 204 -13.83 -3.30 18.26
CA ARG A 204 -13.86 -3.32 19.73
C ARG A 204 -13.84 -1.93 20.34
N LEU A 205 -13.07 -1.00 19.76
CA LEU A 205 -13.05 0.39 20.21
C LEU A 205 -14.37 1.11 19.90
N CYS A 206 -14.96 0.90 18.71
CA CYS A 206 -16.31 1.39 18.42
C CYS A 206 -17.32 0.90 19.46
N SER A 207 -17.30 -0.40 19.76
CA SER A 207 -18.21 -0.98 20.75
C SER A 207 -17.93 -0.49 22.19
N LEU A 208 -16.68 -0.16 22.52
CA LEU A 208 -16.32 0.43 23.81
C LEU A 208 -16.92 1.83 23.94
N GLU A 209 -16.78 2.68 22.92
CA GLU A 209 -17.38 4.03 22.88
C GLU A 209 -18.91 3.96 23.02
N GLU A 210 -19.57 3.14 22.19
CA GLU A 210 -21.03 2.95 22.24
C GLU A 210 -21.52 2.49 23.62
N LYS A 211 -20.79 1.57 24.26
CA LYS A 211 -21.17 1.00 25.56
C LYS A 211 -20.79 1.88 26.74
N ALA A 212 -19.88 2.85 26.57
CA ALA A 212 -19.43 3.70 27.65
C ALA A 212 -20.59 4.55 28.20
N GLY A 213 -21.56 4.92 27.35
CA GLY A 213 -22.67 5.77 27.74
C GLY A 213 -22.24 7.20 28.09
N LEU A 214 -21.09 7.63 27.57
CA LEU A 214 -20.47 8.94 27.78
C LEU A 214 -20.13 9.55 26.42
N SER A 215 -20.21 10.87 26.30
CA SER A 215 -19.61 11.61 25.20
C SER A 215 -18.09 11.63 25.33
N VAL A 216 -17.40 11.66 24.18
CA VAL A 216 -15.97 11.94 24.13
C VAL A 216 -15.77 13.43 24.38
N GLU A 217 -15.15 13.78 25.51
CA GLU A 217 -14.84 15.16 25.89
C GLU A 217 -13.40 15.50 25.52
N ALA A 218 -13.19 16.46 24.62
CA ALA A 218 -11.85 16.87 24.19
C ALA A 218 -11.03 17.51 25.33
N GLU A 219 -11.70 18.11 26.30
CA GLU A 219 -11.09 18.77 27.47
C GLU A 219 -10.95 17.82 28.69
N ALA A 220 -11.15 16.52 28.51
CA ALA A 220 -10.96 15.56 29.60
C ALA A 220 -9.54 15.65 30.16
N SER A 221 -9.40 15.62 31.50
CA SER A 221 -8.11 15.76 32.16
C SER A 221 -7.20 14.54 31.90
N VAL A 222 -6.29 14.71 30.95
CA VAL A 222 -5.28 13.69 30.58
C VAL A 222 -4.27 13.43 31.70
N ASP A 223 -4.15 14.32 32.68
CA ASP A 223 -3.33 14.13 33.88
C ASP A 223 -3.75 12.91 34.70
N LEU A 224 -4.97 12.40 34.48
CA LEU A 224 -5.49 11.18 35.11
C LEU A 224 -4.98 9.88 34.45
N LEU A 225 -4.25 9.96 33.33
CA LEU A 225 -3.70 8.83 32.58
C LEU A 225 -2.26 8.52 32.99
N GLN A 226 -2.07 8.07 34.23
CA GLN A 226 -0.74 7.83 34.80
C GLN A 226 -0.29 6.37 34.72
N GLU A 227 -1.19 5.45 34.35
CA GLU A 227 -0.86 4.04 34.26
C GLU A 227 0.15 3.78 33.12
N PRO A 228 1.12 2.87 33.31
CA PRO A 228 2.12 2.59 32.27
C PRO A 228 1.54 2.19 30.91
N CYS A 229 0.41 1.47 30.89
CA CYS A 229 -0.28 1.11 29.67
C CYS A 229 -1.01 2.29 28.99
N ALA A 230 -1.47 3.27 29.77
CA ALA A 230 -2.07 4.49 29.25
C ALA A 230 -1.01 5.35 28.55
N LEU A 231 0.11 5.58 29.23
CA LEU A 231 1.25 6.33 28.69
C LEU A 231 1.84 5.65 27.44
N ALA A 232 1.99 4.33 27.48
CA ALA A 232 2.47 3.56 26.33
C ALA A 232 1.54 3.71 25.11
N LEU A 233 0.23 3.66 25.30
CA LEU A 233 -0.73 3.86 24.22
C LEU A 233 -0.70 5.30 23.69
N ALA A 234 -0.63 6.30 24.58
CA ALA A 234 -0.50 7.71 24.19
C ALA A 234 0.75 7.96 23.33
N VAL A 235 1.89 7.36 23.71
CA VAL A 235 3.11 7.41 22.91
C VAL A 235 2.91 6.76 21.54
N GLN A 236 2.26 5.59 21.44
CA GLN A 236 2.00 4.98 20.13
C GLN A 236 1.12 5.88 19.24
N ILE A 237 0.11 6.55 19.82
CA ILE A 237 -0.74 7.48 19.07
C ILE A 237 0.10 8.66 18.55
N ALA A 238 0.92 9.28 19.40
CA ALA A 238 1.75 10.43 19.04
C ALA A 238 2.78 10.11 17.94
N ARG A 239 3.19 8.85 17.82
CA ARG A 239 4.15 8.38 16.80
C ARG A 239 3.55 8.21 15.40
N PHE A 240 2.26 8.43 15.20
CA PHE A 240 1.65 8.18 13.89
C PHE A 240 2.25 9.05 12.78
N GLU A 241 2.48 10.33 13.05
CA GLU A 241 3.04 11.27 12.06
C GLU A 241 4.45 10.86 11.61
N GLU A 242 5.36 10.58 12.55
CA GLU A 242 6.72 10.12 12.22
C GLU A 242 6.72 8.83 11.39
N VAL A 243 5.77 7.93 11.64
CA VAL A 243 5.62 6.67 10.92
C VAL A 243 5.17 6.92 9.49
N VAL A 244 4.22 7.85 9.28
CA VAL A 244 3.76 8.23 7.94
C VAL A 244 4.89 8.89 7.14
N CYS A 245 5.61 9.84 7.74
CA CYS A 245 6.78 10.46 7.10
C CYS A 245 7.83 9.40 6.72
N SER A 246 8.16 8.50 7.64
CA SER A 246 9.13 7.43 7.39
C SER A 246 8.70 6.48 6.26
N ALA A 247 7.39 6.20 6.16
CA ALA A 247 6.82 5.38 5.09
C ALA A 247 6.90 6.07 3.71
N VAL A 248 6.68 7.39 3.66
CA VAL A 248 6.83 8.21 2.44
C VAL A 248 8.29 8.27 2.01
N ASP A 249 9.20 8.60 2.93
CA ASP A 249 10.63 8.74 2.64
C ASP A 249 11.25 7.45 2.10
N GLN A 250 10.81 6.29 2.61
CA GLN A 250 11.32 4.98 2.19
C GLN A 250 10.49 4.34 1.08
N LEU A 251 9.31 4.89 0.77
CA LEU A 251 8.29 4.30 -0.10
C LEU A 251 7.95 2.86 0.34
N GLU A 252 7.78 2.65 1.66
CA GLU A 252 7.57 1.32 2.27
C GLU A 252 6.28 1.27 3.10
N PRO A 253 5.19 0.68 2.56
CA PRO A 253 3.93 0.56 3.30
C PRO A 253 4.02 -0.36 4.52
N CYS A 254 5.01 -1.28 4.55
CA CYS A 254 5.22 -2.15 5.69
C CYS A 254 5.52 -1.40 6.99
N ILE A 255 6.06 -0.19 6.90
CA ILE A 255 6.33 0.66 8.07
C ILE A 255 5.01 0.99 8.79
N VAL A 256 3.98 1.37 8.02
CA VAL A 256 2.64 1.63 8.54
C VAL A 256 2.02 0.34 9.08
N VAL A 257 2.14 -0.78 8.36
CA VAL A 257 1.58 -2.07 8.82
C VAL A 257 2.15 -2.50 10.17
N GLN A 258 3.47 -2.46 10.33
CA GLN A 258 4.13 -2.86 11.59
C GLN A 258 3.76 -1.92 12.74
N TYR A 259 3.62 -0.62 12.45
CA TYR A 259 3.10 0.34 13.42
C TYR A 259 1.66 0.01 13.84
N LEU A 260 0.76 -0.31 12.91
CA LEU A 260 -0.64 -0.63 13.25
C LEU A 260 -0.75 -1.89 14.11
N PHE A 261 0.10 -2.91 13.89
CA PHE A 261 0.18 -4.05 14.79
C PHE A 261 0.64 -3.65 16.19
N ALA A 262 1.69 -2.84 16.31
CA ALA A 262 2.17 -2.33 17.61
C ALA A 262 1.11 -1.48 18.34
N LEU A 263 0.37 -0.63 17.60
CA LEU A 263 -0.75 0.14 18.11
C LEU A 263 -1.88 -0.78 18.59
N SER A 264 -2.28 -1.76 17.79
CA SER A 264 -3.32 -2.75 18.12
C SER A 264 -2.97 -3.55 19.39
N HIS A 265 -1.72 -3.99 19.52
CA HIS A 265 -1.25 -4.65 20.74
C HIS A 265 -1.32 -3.73 21.97
N SER A 266 -0.95 -2.47 21.81
CA SER A 266 -1.01 -1.47 22.89
C SER A 266 -2.46 -1.16 23.30
N ILE A 267 -3.37 -1.06 22.32
CA ILE A 267 -4.82 -0.96 22.54
C ILE A 267 -5.32 -2.18 23.34
N GLY A 268 -4.95 -3.39 22.93
CA GLY A 268 -5.38 -4.62 23.59
C GLY A 268 -4.96 -4.69 25.07
N ARG A 269 -3.73 -4.27 25.37
CA ARG A 269 -3.22 -4.16 26.74
C ARG A 269 -3.98 -3.11 27.55
N ALA A 270 -4.07 -1.89 27.02
CA ALA A 270 -4.79 -0.79 27.67
C ALA A 270 -6.25 -1.15 27.94
N ALA A 271 -6.95 -1.78 26.98
CA ALA A 271 -8.36 -2.19 27.14
C ALA A 271 -8.57 -3.23 28.26
N LYS A 272 -7.55 -4.02 28.59
CA LYS A 272 -7.61 -4.99 29.69
C LYS A 272 -7.40 -4.32 31.06
N GLU A 273 -6.52 -3.33 31.12
CA GLU A 273 -6.06 -2.71 32.38
C GLU A 273 -6.81 -1.41 32.74
N LEU A 274 -7.41 -0.73 31.75
CA LEU A 274 -8.05 0.57 31.89
C LEU A 274 -9.56 0.48 31.64
N PRO A 275 -10.35 -0.08 32.57
CA PRO A 275 -11.80 -0.11 32.40
C PRO A 275 -12.36 1.32 32.34
N VAL A 276 -13.24 1.58 31.38
CA VAL A 276 -14.00 2.86 31.31
C VAL A 276 -15.26 2.81 32.17
N LYS A 277 -15.91 1.65 32.22
CA LYS A 277 -17.12 1.44 33.03
C LYS A 277 -16.81 1.37 34.52
N ASN A 278 -17.79 1.77 35.33
CA ASN A 278 -17.74 1.72 36.79
C ASN A 278 -16.56 2.48 37.39
N GLN A 279 -16.10 3.55 36.72
CA GLN A 279 -15.07 4.46 37.20
C GLN A 279 -15.67 5.81 37.59
N ARG A 280 -14.90 6.61 38.32
CA ARG A 280 -15.21 8.03 38.52
C ARG A 280 -15.26 8.75 37.19
N LEU A 281 -16.23 9.64 37.02
CA LEU A 281 -16.52 10.31 35.74
C LEU A 281 -15.26 10.95 35.08
N PRO A 282 -14.41 11.72 35.78
CA PRO A 282 -13.22 12.30 35.15
C PRO A 282 -12.23 11.25 34.62
N VAL A 283 -12.05 10.13 35.34
CA VAL A 283 -11.17 9.02 34.92
C VAL A 283 -11.77 8.29 33.72
N ALA A 284 -13.08 8.04 33.75
CA ALA A 284 -13.78 7.41 32.64
C ALA A 284 -13.68 8.26 31.36
N GLN A 285 -13.86 9.57 31.45
CA GLN A 285 -13.74 10.51 30.34
C GLN A 285 -12.30 10.55 29.80
N ALA A 286 -11.28 10.63 30.66
CA ALA A 286 -9.88 10.63 30.23
C ALA A 286 -9.50 9.33 29.50
N ARG A 287 -9.90 8.16 30.03
CA ARG A 287 -9.66 6.85 29.39
C ARG A 287 -10.44 6.72 28.07
N LEU A 288 -11.68 7.21 28.03
CA LEU A 288 -12.49 7.20 26.81
C LEU A 288 -11.87 8.06 25.71
N LEU A 289 -11.35 9.26 26.06
CA LEU A 289 -10.63 10.13 25.14
C LEU A 289 -9.39 9.41 24.55
N LEU A 290 -8.62 8.72 25.39
CA LEU A 290 -7.46 7.93 24.95
C LEU A 290 -7.86 6.82 23.95
N PHE A 291 -8.91 6.05 24.25
CA PHE A 291 -9.40 5.00 23.35
C PHE A 291 -9.99 5.55 22.06
N HIS A 292 -10.66 6.71 22.13
CA HIS A 292 -11.17 7.40 20.96
C HIS A 292 -10.03 7.85 20.03
N ALA A 293 -9.00 8.50 20.59
CA ALA A 293 -7.81 8.88 19.83
C ALA A 293 -7.16 7.64 19.18
N ALA A 294 -6.99 6.55 19.94
CA ALA A 294 -6.46 5.29 19.40
C ALA A 294 -7.30 4.73 18.25
N ARG A 295 -8.63 4.80 18.35
CA ARG A 295 -9.56 4.33 17.31
C ARG A 295 -9.40 5.16 16.03
N VAL A 296 -9.36 6.48 16.16
CA VAL A 296 -9.20 7.41 15.04
C VAL A 296 -7.86 7.17 14.34
N THR A 297 -6.77 7.06 15.10
CA THR A 297 -5.44 6.79 14.54
C THR A 297 -5.37 5.43 13.84
N LEU A 298 -5.93 4.38 14.44
CA LEU A 298 -5.99 3.06 13.82
C LEU A 298 -6.78 3.09 12.51
N ALA A 299 -7.93 3.77 12.49
CA ALA A 299 -8.75 3.93 11.28
C ALA A 299 -8.03 4.72 10.19
N GLN A 300 -7.34 5.81 10.54
CA GLN A 300 -6.54 6.60 9.60
C GLN A 300 -5.42 5.76 8.99
N GLY A 301 -4.67 5.02 9.81
CA GLY A 301 -3.62 4.13 9.32
C GLY A 301 -4.13 3.03 8.40
N MET A 302 -5.28 2.41 8.72
CA MET A 302 -5.92 1.43 7.83
C MET A 302 -6.35 2.06 6.50
N ARG A 303 -6.92 3.27 6.52
CA ARG A 303 -7.30 4.00 5.30
C ARG A 303 -6.11 4.34 4.41
N LEU A 304 -4.95 4.68 4.99
CA LEU A 304 -3.72 4.89 4.21
C LEU A 304 -3.30 3.64 3.43
N LEU A 305 -3.64 2.45 3.93
CA LEU A 305 -3.40 1.18 3.26
C LEU A 305 -4.52 0.78 2.29
N GLY A 306 -5.58 1.59 2.15
CA GLY A 306 -6.77 1.27 1.34
C GLY A 306 -7.73 0.29 2.02
N ILE A 307 -7.72 0.22 3.36
CA ILE A 307 -8.61 -0.64 4.15
C ILE A 307 -9.69 0.23 4.82
N GLU A 308 -10.96 -0.17 4.66
CA GLU A 308 -12.14 0.51 5.23
C GLU A 308 -12.65 -0.08 6.54
#